data_AF-A0A832WY85-F1
#
_entry.id   AF-A0A832WY85-F1
#
_cell.length_a   1.000
_cell.length_b   1.000
_cell.length_c   1.000
_cell.angle_alpha   90.00
_cell.angle_beta   90.00
_cell.angle_gamma   90.00
#
_symmetry.space_group_name_H-M   'P 1'
#
loop_
_entity.id
_entity.type
_entity.pdbx_description
1 polymer ?
#
loop_
_entity_poly.entity_id
_entity_poly.type
_entity_poly.pdbx_seq_one_letter_code
_entity_poly.pdbx_strand_id
1 'polypeptide(L)' 'MNKKFNENILKAMEGAQDAVKVCKQAMIDANDESCRAMYSSILKDCEKHIQMLKGEIELHKIQKKWEE' A
#
# COMPACT_ATOMS: atom_id res chain seq x y z
N MET A 1 5.08 -20.65 6.77
CA MET A 1 5.36 -19.61 5.75
C MET A 1 6.58 -18.88 6.24
N ASN A 2 7.62 -18.62 5.44
CA ASN A 2 8.86 -18.13 6.07
C ASN A 2 8.72 -16.65 6.47
N LYS A 3 9.37 -16.29 7.59
CA LYS A 3 9.54 -14.91 8.06
C LYS A 3 9.84 -13.88 6.95
N LYS A 4 10.64 -14.25 5.95
CA LYS A 4 10.98 -13.38 4.80
C LYS A 4 9.76 -12.99 3.97
N PHE A 5 8.76 -13.86 3.84
CA PHE A 5 7.50 -13.52 3.18
C PHE A 5 6.71 -12.45 3.97
N ASN A 6 6.61 -12.60 5.29
CA ASN A 6 5.94 -11.61 6.16
C ASN A 6 6.67 -10.26 6.13
N GLU A 7 8.01 -10.27 6.12
CA GLU A 7 8.82 -9.06 5.92
C GLU A 7 8.54 -8.39 4.57
N ASN A 8 8.32 -9.16 3.50
CA ASN A 8 7.97 -8.62 2.20
C ASN A 8 6.57 -7.98 2.19
N ILE A 9 5.60 -8.55 2.93
CA ILE A 9 4.27 -7.94 3.09
C ILE A 9 4.41 -6.56 3.76
N LEU A 10 5.22 -6.46 4.82
CA LEU A 10 5.47 -5.19 5.52
C LEU A 10 6.11 -4.16 4.60
N LYS A 11 7.15 -4.55 3.84
CA LYS A 11 7.82 -3.67 2.87
C LYS A 11 6.88 -3.20 1.76
N ALA A 12 6.02 -4.10 1.25
CA ALA A 12 5.03 -3.74 0.25
C ALA A 12 4.02 -2.74 0.81
N MET A 13 3.62 -2.89 2.07
CA MET A 13 2.68 -1.97 2.73
C MET A 13 3.32 -0.60 2.95
N GLU A 14 4.57 -0.56 3.40
CA GLU A 14 5.34 0.69 3.55
C GLU A 14 5.48 1.42 2.20
N GLY A 15 5.89 0.72 1.15
CA GLY A 15 5.97 1.28 -0.20
C GLY A 15 4.63 1.83 -0.71
N ALA A 16 3.53 1.12 -0.46
CA ALA A 16 2.20 1.61 -0.83
C ALA A 16 1.78 2.85 -0.02
N GLN A 17 2.11 2.91 1.28
CA GLN A 17 1.83 4.08 2.12
C GLN A 17 2.64 5.31 1.69
N ASP A 18 3.91 5.12 1.32
CA ASP A 18 4.73 6.21 0.81
C ASP A 18 4.25 6.69 -0.56
N ALA A 19 3.83 5.77 -1.44
CA ALA A 19 3.19 6.12 -2.70
C ALA A 19 1.91 6.96 -2.49
N VAL A 20 1.08 6.63 -1.49
CA VAL A 20 -0.10 7.45 -1.12
C VAL A 20 0.31 8.87 -0.73
N LYS A 21 1.35 9.03 0.11
CA LYS A 21 1.83 10.36 0.51
C LYS A 21 2.29 11.18 -0.70
N VAL A 22 3.07 10.56 -1.59
CA VAL A 22 3.56 11.20 -2.81
C VAL A 22 2.40 11.59 -3.73
N CYS A 23 1.44 10.69 -3.96
CA CYS A 23 0.29 10.99 -4.83
C CYS A 23 -0.57 12.12 -4.27
N LYS A 24 -0.79 12.18 -2.95
CA LYS A 24 -1.52 13.30 -2.31
C LYS A 24 -0.83 14.63 -2.57
N GLN A 25 0.48 14.70 -2.38
CA GLN A 25 1.24 15.94 -2.62
C GLN A 25 1.24 16.29 -4.12
N ALA A 26 1.47 15.31 -4.99
CA ALA A 26 1.50 15.53 -6.44
C ALA A 26 0.15 16.02 -6.99
N MET A 27 -0.98 15.60 -6.39
CA MET A 27 -2.30 16.15 -6.75
C MET A 27 -2.48 17.61 -6.36
N ILE A 28 -1.87 18.06 -5.25
CA ILE A 28 -1.87 19.47 -4.82
C ILE A 28 -1.00 20.30 -5.77
N ASP A 29 0.16 19.77 -6.15
CA ASP A 29 1.15 20.46 -6.98
C ASP A 29 0.77 20.45 -8.48
N ALA A 30 -0.11 19.53 -8.90
CA ALA A 30 -0.53 19.40 -10.29
C ALA A 30 -1.26 20.66 -10.78
N ASN A 31 -0.77 21.22 -11.90
CA ASN A 31 -1.33 22.39 -12.55
C ASN A 31 -2.43 22.06 -13.58
N ASP A 32 -2.63 20.79 -13.91
CA ASP A 32 -3.66 20.32 -14.85
C ASP A 32 -4.52 19.18 -14.27
N GLU A 33 -5.76 19.10 -14.75
CA GLU A 33 -6.75 18.13 -14.30
C GLU A 33 -6.42 16.68 -14.71
N SER A 34 -5.78 16.47 -15.87
CA SER A 34 -5.39 15.13 -16.32
C SER A 34 -4.29 14.53 -15.41
N CYS A 35 -3.32 15.33 -14.98
CA CYS A 35 -2.31 14.93 -14.01
C CYS A 35 -2.94 14.60 -12.64
N ARG A 36 -3.89 15.41 -12.18
CA ARG A 36 -4.65 15.12 -10.94
C ARG A 36 -5.41 13.80 -11.03
N ALA A 37 -6.07 13.54 -12.17
CA ALA A 37 -6.80 12.30 -12.39
C ALA A 37 -5.87 11.07 -12.38
N MET A 38 -4.70 11.18 -13.00
CA MET A 38 -3.68 10.12 -12.96
C MET A 38 -3.25 9.79 -11.52
N TYR A 39 -2.81 10.79 -10.75
CA TYR A 39 -2.39 10.57 -9.36
C TYR A 39 -3.55 10.11 -8.47
N SER A 40 -4.78 10.57 -8.72
CA SER A 40 -5.96 10.08 -8.00
C SER A 40 -6.24 8.61 -8.26
N SER A 41 -6.02 8.11 -9.48
CA SER A 41 -6.17 6.69 -9.80
C SER A 41 -5.12 5.86 -9.08
N ILE A 42 -3.85 6.28 -9.13
CA ILE A 42 -2.75 5.60 -8.43
C ILE A 42 -3.02 5.56 -6.92
N LEU A 43 -3.45 6.69 -6.34
CA LEU A 43 -3.80 6.78 -4.93
C LEU A 43 -4.86 5.75 -4.52
N LYS A 44 -5.95 5.64 -5.30
CA LYS A 44 -7.02 4.68 -5.04
C LYS A 44 -6.53 3.23 -5.07
N ASP A 45 -5.66 2.90 -6.02
CA ASP A 45 -5.08 1.57 -6.11
C ASP A 45 -4.12 1.28 -4.95
N CYS A 46 -3.28 2.26 -4.55
CA CYS A 46 -2.43 2.11 -3.37
C CYS A 46 -3.24 1.93 -2.09
N GLU A 47 -4.34 2.67 -1.90
CA GLU A 47 -5.24 2.50 -0.76
C GLU A 47 -5.86 1.10 -0.74
N LYS A 48 -6.30 0.59 -1.90
CA LYS A 48 -6.79 -0.78 -2.04
C LYS A 48 -5.71 -1.81 -1.69
N HIS A 49 -4.49 -1.64 -2.20
CA HIS A 49 -3.37 -2.54 -1.89
C HIS A 49 -3.04 -2.55 -0.40
N ILE A 50 -3.06 -1.39 0.27
CA ILE A 50 -2.85 -1.32 1.73
C ILE A 50 -3.90 -2.15 2.48
N GLN A 51 -5.18 -2.09 2.07
CA GLN A 51 -6.22 -2.89 2.72
C GLN A 51 -6.02 -4.40 2.49
N MET A 52 -5.64 -4.80 1.27
CA MET A 52 -5.34 -6.20 0.96
C MET A 52 -4.16 -6.71 1.80
N LEU A 53 -3.09 -5.95 1.89
CA LEU A 53 -1.90 -6.31 2.67
C LEU A 53 -2.21 -6.39 4.17
N LYS A 54 -3.00 -5.46 4.71
CA LYS A 54 -3.49 -5.55 6.09
C LYS A 54 -4.32 -6.82 6.33
N GLY A 55 -5.21 -7.15 5.40
CA GLY A 55 -5.99 -8.39 5.46
C GLY A 55 -5.10 -9.63 5.50
N GLU A 56 -4.06 -9.68 4.68
CA GLU A 56 -3.11 -10.80 4.65
C GLU A 56 -2.31 -10.91 5.96
N ILE A 57 -1.87 -9.78 6.52
CA ILE A 57 -1.19 -9.74 7.83
C ILE A 57 -2.08 -10.35 8.92
N GLU A 58 -3.35 -9.94 8.99
CA GLU A 58 -4.29 -10.46 9.98
C GLU A 58 -4.59 -11.94 9.77
N LEU A 59 -4.73 -12.38 8.51
CA LEU A 59 -4.88 -13.80 8.18
C LEU A 59 -3.68 -14.62 8.66
N HIS A 60 -2.46 -14.13 8.44
CA HIS A 60 -1.24 -14.81 8.86
C HIS A 60 -1.13 -14.92 10.39
N LYS A 61 -1.53 -13.88 11.12
CA LYS A 61 -1.59 -13.90 12.59
C LYS A 61 -2.59 -14.93 13.09
N ILE A 62 -3.81 -14.97 12.52
CA ILE A 62 -4.85 -15.96 12.87
C ILE A 62 -4.34 -17.38 12.63
N GLN A 63 -3.62 -17.59 11.52
CA GLN A 63 -3.06 -18.90 11.16
C GLN A 63 -1.78 -19.26 11.95
N LYS A 64 -1.32 -18.40 12.88
CA LYS A 64 -0.05 -18.54 13.61
C LYS A 64 1.19 -18.64 12.72
N LYS A 65 1.11 -18.13 11.48
CA LYS A 65 2.19 -18.12 10.49
C LYS A 65 2.98 -16.81 10.46
N TRP A 66 2.70 -15.90 11.40
CA TRP A 66 3.33 -14.58 11.42
C TRP A 66 4.75 -14.60 12.01
N GLU A 67 4.94 -15.38 13.08
CA GLU A 67 6.22 -15.49 13.81
C GLU A 67 7.04 -16.72 13.43
N GLU A 68 6.46 -17.65 12.66
CA GLU A 68 7.12 -18.83 12.06
C GLU A 68 8.09 -18.46 10.92
#